data_AF-A0AAV6Z356-F1
#
_entry.id   AF-A0AAV6Z356-F1
#
_cell.length_a   1.000
_cell.length_b   1.000
_cell.length_c   1.000
_cell.angle_alpha   90.00
_cell.angle_beta   90.00
_cell.angle_gamma   90.00
#
_symmetry.space_group_name_H-M   'P 1'
#
loop_
_entity.id
_entity.type
_entity.pdbx_description
1 polymer ?
#
loop_
_entity_poly.entity_id
_entity_poly.type
_entity_poly.pdbx_seq_one_letter_code
_entity_poly.pdbx_strand_id
1 'polypeptide(L)'
;MCTARKQWYPPLEELGCIKRCEPFIADNYCDGGNNWAFCDYDGGDCCVSTVKTKEVIPFPTGCDIQGKCACLDPNAKENNPNTQSPNHG
;
A
#
# COMPACT_ATOMS: atom_id res chain seq x y z
N MET A 1 8.88 14.96 -6.68
CA MET A 1 10.02 15.44 -5.86
C MET A 1 11.19 15.68 -6.80
N CYS A 2 11.54 16.95 -7.07
CA CYS A 2 12.71 17.27 -7.88
C CYS A 2 13.93 17.27 -6.96
N THR A 3 14.72 16.19 -6.96
CA THR A 3 16.00 16.19 -6.24
C THR A 3 17.02 16.96 -7.08
N ALA A 4 17.94 17.71 -6.44
CA ALA A 4 18.98 18.50 -7.12
C ALA A 4 19.94 17.66 -8.01
N ARG A 5 19.77 16.34 -8.06
CA ARG A 5 20.57 15.39 -8.84
C ARG A 5 20.04 15.13 -10.25
N LYS A 6 18.94 15.75 -10.68
CA LYS A 6 18.26 15.46 -11.97
C LYS A 6 17.92 13.97 -12.16
N GLN A 7 17.85 13.21 -11.07
CA GLN A 7 17.57 11.79 -11.08
C GLN A 7 16.13 11.58 -10.61
N TRP A 8 15.33 10.94 -11.46
CA TRP A 8 13.98 10.52 -11.11
C TRP A 8 14.05 9.21 -10.34
N TYR A 9 13.27 9.14 -9.26
CA TYR A 9 12.99 7.90 -8.56
C TYR A 9 11.47 7.73 -8.48
N PRO A 10 10.91 6.62 -8.98
CA PRO A 10 11.61 5.54 -9.69
C PRO A 10 12.19 5.99 -11.06
N PRO A 11 13.10 5.21 -11.67
CA PRO A 11 13.60 5.45 -13.03
C PRO A 11 12.48 5.65 -14.05
N LEU A 12 12.74 6.44 -15.10
CA LEU A 12 11.73 6.80 -16.12
C LEU A 12 11.20 5.58 -16.88
N GLU A 13 12.01 4.54 -17.02
CA GLU A 13 11.67 3.28 -17.67
C GLU A 13 10.69 2.44 -16.84
N GLU A 14 10.61 2.70 -15.53
CA GLU A 14 9.70 2.04 -14.59
C GLU A 14 8.44 2.88 -14.30
N LEU A 15 8.37 4.11 -14.81
CA LEU A 15 7.22 4.99 -14.65
C LEU A 15 6.10 4.61 -15.62
N GLY A 16 5.17 3.79 -15.14
CA GLY A 16 3.90 3.50 -15.80
C GLY A 16 2.77 4.41 -15.29
N CYS A 17 1.99 5.00 -16.20
CA CYS A 17 0.72 5.63 -15.83
C CYS A 17 -0.37 4.55 -15.73
N ILE A 18 -0.86 4.29 -14.52
CA ILE A 18 -1.98 3.40 -14.27
C ILE A 18 -3.27 4.20 -14.47
N LYS A 19 -4.01 3.91 -15.55
CA LYS A 19 -5.19 4.69 -15.97
C LYS A 19 -6.45 4.42 -15.14
N ARG A 20 -6.48 3.29 -14.43
CA ARG A 20 -7.62 2.82 -13.66
C ARG A 20 -7.13 1.82 -12.62
N CYS A 21 -7.95 1.58 -11.61
CA CYS A 21 -7.78 0.44 -10.74
C CYS A 21 -8.09 -0.86 -11.49
N GLU A 22 -7.44 -1.93 -11.08
CA GLU A 22 -7.83 -3.28 -11.50
C GLU A 22 -9.06 -3.74 -10.69
N PRO A 23 -9.77 -4.81 -11.12
CA PRO A 23 -10.85 -5.38 -10.33
C PRO A 23 -10.40 -5.85 -8.93
N PHE A 24 -11.36 -6.31 -8.11
CA PHE A 24 -11.16 -6.94 -6.79
C PHE A 24 -10.86 -6.01 -5.61
N ILE A 25 -11.01 -4.70 -5.79
CA ILE A 25 -11.01 -3.73 -4.68
C ILE A 25 -12.02 -4.11 -3.58
N ALA A 26 -11.59 -4.06 -2.31
CA ALA A 26 -12.42 -4.30 -1.13
C ALA A 26 -12.97 -5.74 -1.02
N ASP A 27 -12.24 -6.73 -1.56
CA ASP A 27 -12.58 -8.15 -1.55
C ASP A 27 -11.96 -8.96 -0.37
N ASN A 28 -11.23 -8.28 0.52
CA ASN A 28 -10.48 -8.79 1.67
C ASN A 28 -9.13 -9.44 1.35
N TYR A 29 -8.65 -9.35 0.12
CA TYR A 29 -7.29 -9.68 -0.26
C TYR A 29 -6.54 -8.40 -0.62
N CYS A 30 -5.30 -8.25 -0.19
CA CYS A 30 -4.46 -7.11 -0.57
C CYS A 30 -3.87 -7.34 -1.97
N ASP A 31 -4.48 -6.72 -2.97
CA ASP A 31 -4.00 -6.61 -4.34
C ASP A 31 -2.94 -5.52 -4.44
N GLY A 32 -1.67 -5.92 -4.52
CA GLY A 32 -0.56 -4.96 -4.61
C GLY A 32 -0.58 -4.05 -5.86
N GLY A 33 -1.42 -4.35 -6.86
CA GLY A 33 -1.68 -3.47 -8.01
C GLY A 33 -2.69 -2.35 -7.72
N ASN A 34 -3.57 -2.55 -6.74
CA ASN A 34 -4.57 -1.58 -6.28
C ASN A 34 -4.14 -0.88 -4.98
N ASN A 35 -3.05 -1.31 -4.33
CA ASN A 35 -2.51 -0.71 -3.11
C ASN A 35 -1.82 0.65 -3.34
N TRP A 36 -2.57 1.65 -3.77
CA TRP A 36 -2.10 3.02 -3.95
C TRP A 36 -3.27 3.99 -3.78
N ALA A 37 -2.97 5.26 -3.48
CA ALA A 37 -3.96 6.24 -3.04
C ALA A 37 -5.14 6.45 -4.02
N PHE A 38 -4.92 6.29 -5.33
CA PHE A 38 -5.98 6.45 -6.33
C PHE A 38 -7.05 5.35 -6.25
N CYS A 39 -6.68 4.17 -5.77
CA CYS A 39 -7.56 3.01 -5.61
C CYS A 39 -7.90 2.75 -4.15
N ASP A 40 -7.83 3.81 -3.32
CA ASP A 40 -8.13 3.76 -1.89
C ASP A 40 -7.39 2.64 -1.15
N TYR A 41 -6.13 2.38 -1.53
CA TYR A 41 -5.29 1.34 -0.94
C TYR A 41 -5.95 -0.04 -0.99
N ASP A 42 -6.41 -0.38 -2.18
CA ASP A 42 -7.20 -1.58 -2.47
C ASP A 42 -8.49 -1.67 -1.63
N GLY A 43 -9.15 -0.52 -1.46
CA GLY A 43 -10.35 -0.44 -0.63
C GLY A 43 -10.08 -0.67 0.86
N GLY A 44 -8.82 -0.58 1.27
CA GLY A 44 -8.34 -0.78 2.64
C GLY A 44 -7.89 -2.20 2.96
N ASP A 45 -7.77 -3.10 1.98
CA ASP A 45 -7.45 -4.51 2.26
C ASP A 45 -5.98 -4.75 2.61
N CYS A 46 -5.09 -3.79 2.32
CA CYS A 46 -3.65 -3.89 2.57
C CYS A 46 -3.18 -3.44 3.95
N CYS A 47 -4.08 -2.99 4.84
CA CYS A 47 -3.73 -2.56 6.19
C CYS A 47 -4.63 -3.26 7.23
N VAL A 48 -4.03 -3.79 8.30
CA VAL A 48 -4.75 -4.54 9.36
C VAL A 48 -5.87 -3.70 9.98
N SER A 49 -5.64 -2.40 10.12
CA SER A 49 -6.58 -1.51 10.78
C SER A 49 -7.82 -1.20 9.93
N THR A 50 -7.70 -1.20 8.61
CA THR A 50 -8.76 -0.84 7.65
C THR A 50 -9.46 -2.05 7.06
N VAL A 51 -8.76 -3.17 6.85
CA VAL A 51 -9.35 -4.41 6.33
C VAL A 51 -10.46 -4.90 7.27
N LYS A 52 -11.53 -5.43 6.67
CA LYS A 52 -12.74 -5.85 7.42
C LYS A 52 -12.46 -7.08 8.28
N THR A 53 -11.64 -7.99 7.79
CA THR A 53 -11.27 -9.27 8.44
C THR A 53 -10.31 -9.10 9.62
N LYS A 54 -9.62 -7.95 9.72
CA LYS A 54 -8.48 -7.71 10.64
C LYS A 54 -7.27 -8.59 10.39
N GLU A 55 -7.19 -9.17 9.20
CA GLU A 55 -6.05 -9.95 8.73
C GLU A 55 -5.76 -9.54 7.28
N VAL A 56 -4.51 -9.19 6.99
CA VAL A 56 -4.08 -8.84 5.62
C VAL A 56 -3.68 -10.12 4.90
N ILE A 57 -4.38 -10.43 3.81
CA ILE A 57 -4.11 -11.60 2.99
C ILE A 57 -3.55 -11.13 1.64
N PRO A 58 -2.24 -11.24 1.36
CA PRO A 58 -1.66 -10.73 0.13
C PRO A 58 -2.12 -11.54 -1.11
N PHE A 59 -2.40 -10.83 -2.21
CA PHE A 59 -2.63 -11.40 -3.52
C PHE A 59 -1.71 -10.78 -4.58
N PRO A 60 -1.06 -11.61 -5.44
CA PRO A 60 -1.00 -13.07 -5.36
C PRO A 60 -0.22 -13.55 -4.13
N THR A 61 -0.32 -14.84 -3.81
CA THR A 61 0.51 -15.47 -2.77
C THR A 61 2.00 -15.16 -3.03
N GLY A 62 2.65 -14.51 -2.05
CA GLY A 62 4.04 -14.06 -2.18
C GLY A 62 4.22 -12.61 -2.63
N CYS A 63 3.15 -11.81 -2.71
CA CYS A 63 3.28 -10.37 -2.82
C CYS A 63 4.15 -9.79 -1.69
N ASP A 64 5.02 -8.85 -2.01
CA ASP A 64 5.96 -8.25 -1.08
C ASP A 64 5.24 -7.37 -0.03
N ILE A 65 5.18 -7.87 1.21
CA ILE A 65 4.57 -7.20 2.37
C ILE A 65 5.35 -5.98 2.87
N GLN A 66 6.57 -5.75 2.36
CA GLN A 66 7.32 -4.51 2.60
C GLN A 66 7.31 -3.58 1.38
N GLY A 67 6.78 -4.06 0.26
CA GLY A 67 6.66 -3.33 -1.00
C GLY A 67 5.21 -3.15 -1.41
N LYS A 68 4.81 -3.81 -2.50
CA LYS A 68 3.49 -3.62 -3.12
C LYS A 68 2.31 -3.99 -2.22
N CYS A 69 2.50 -4.89 -1.27
CA CYS A 69 1.48 -5.28 -0.30
C CYS A 69 1.77 -4.80 1.13
N ALA A 70 2.65 -3.80 1.29
CA ALA A 70 2.82 -3.11 2.57
C ALA A 70 1.58 -2.27 2.90
N CYS A 71 1.38 -1.93 4.18
CA CYS A 71 0.36 -0.94 4.50
C CYS A 71 0.81 0.47 4.10
N LEU A 72 0.20 1.02 3.04
CA LEU A 72 0.53 2.33 2.50
C LEU A 72 -0.51 3.41 2.83
N ASP A 73 -1.65 3.04 3.45
CA ASP A 73 -2.68 4.00 3.83
C ASP A 73 -2.20 4.90 4.97
N PRO A 74 -2.03 6.23 4.76
CA PRO A 74 -1.59 7.16 5.79
C PRO A 74 -2.60 7.33 6.93
N ASN A 75 -3.86 6.97 6.70
CA ASN A 75 -4.93 7.03 7.70
C ASN A 75 -5.05 5.72 8.48
N ALA A 76 -4.34 4.67 8.07
CA ALA A 76 -4.28 3.43 8.82
C ALA A 76 -3.67 3.66 10.21
N LYS A 77 -4.20 2.96 11.22
CA LYS A 77 -3.78 3.14 12.62
C LYS A 77 -2.31 2.77 12.83
N GLU A 78 -1.73 1.89 12.02
CA GLU A 78 -0.32 1.50 12.16
C GLU A 78 0.63 2.58 11.62
N ASN A 79 0.14 3.40 10.69
CA ASN A 79 0.88 4.52 10.10
C ASN A 79 0.69 5.84 10.87
N ASN A 80 -0.20 5.88 11.88
CA ASN A 80 -0.38 7.06 12.71
C ASN A 80 0.77 7.20 13.72
N PRO A 81 1.54 8.30 13.69
CA PRO A 81 2.67 8.51 14.60
C PRO A 81 2.26 8.62 16.08
N ASN A 82 1.00 8.93 16.37
CA ASN A 82 0.49 9.06 17.75
C ASN A 82 0.09 7.71 18.37
N THR A 83 -0.02 6.65 17.58
CA THR A 83 -0.32 5.28 18.04
C THR A 83 0.90 4.37 18.05
N GLN A 84 2.04 4.82 17.50
CA GLN A 84 3.35 4.19 17.69
C GLN A 84 3.86 4.47 19.12
N SER A 85 3.26 3.80 20.11
CA SER A 85 3.82 3.73 21.45
C SER A 85 5.17 2.98 21.40
N PRO A 86 6.22 3.45 22.10
CA PRO A 86 7.55 2.86 22.05
C PRO A 86 7.57 1.61 22.92
N ASN A 87 7.20 0.45 22.40
CA ASN A 87 7.49 -0.85 23.03
C ASN A 87 7.26 -2.00 22.04
N HIS A 88 8.31 -2.33 21.27
CA HIS A 88 8.59 -3.72 20.93
C HIS A 88 9.75 -4.15 21.83
N GLY A 89 9.43 -4.91 22.88
CA GLY A 89 10.38 -5.72 23.64
C GLY A 89 10.39 -7.14 23.12
#